data_AF-A0A7W0FYZ3-F1
#
_entry.id   AF-A0A7W0FYZ3-F1
#
_cell.length_a   1.000
_cell.length_b   1.000
_cell.length_c   1.000
_cell.angle_alpha   90.00
_cell.angle_beta   90.00
_cell.angle_gamma   90.00
#
_symmetry.space_group_name_H-M   'P 1'
#
loop_
_entity.id
_entity.type
_entity.pdbx_description
1 polymer ?
#
loop_
_entity_poly.entity_id
_entity_poly.type
_entity_poly.pdbx_seq_one_letter_code
_entity_poly.pdbx_strand_id
1 'polypeptide(L)'
;MHGTDKEARAARAAAVSTEQWPGIDSSFRLIVVAAQGNKQLTRGALPRVEADPRRRRNTSIALEEVRRGLVPFTDIPKVRARGGAGDGSEADE
;
A
#
# COMPACT_ATOMS: atom_id res chain seq x y z
N MET A 1 24.62 -11.54 26.58
CA MET A 1 23.87 -12.40 25.63
C MET A 1 22.80 -11.55 24.95
N HIS A 2 23.12 -10.79 23.89
CA HIS A 2 22.18 -9.88 23.21
C HIS A 2 22.19 -10.01 21.67
N GLY A 3 22.54 -11.20 21.14
CA GLY A 3 22.70 -11.43 19.70
C GLY A 3 21.44 -11.94 18.97
N THR A 4 20.45 -12.46 19.69
CA THR A 4 19.35 -13.25 19.12
C THR A 4 18.23 -12.40 18.50
N ASP A 5 18.06 -11.14 18.92
CA ASP A 5 16.97 -10.29 18.43
C ASP A 5 17.23 -9.73 17.03
N LYS A 6 18.51 -9.50 16.68
CA LYS A 6 18.91 -8.94 15.38
C LYS A 6 18.70 -9.95 14.26
N GLU A 7 19.09 -11.21 14.49
CA GLU A 7 18.88 -12.31 13.54
C GLU A 7 17.40 -12.62 13.37
N ALA A 8 16.63 -12.67 14.46
CA ALA A 8 15.18 -12.89 14.37
C ALA A 8 14.47 -11.75 13.62
N ARG A 9 14.90 -10.49 13.82
CA ARG A 9 14.38 -9.33 13.08
C ARG A 9 14.75 -9.37 11.60
N ALA A 10 16.00 -9.72 11.28
CA ALA A 10 16.45 -9.85 9.90
C ALA A 10 15.73 -11.00 9.19
N ALA A 11 15.53 -12.13 9.85
CA ALA A 11 14.77 -13.27 9.32
C ALA A 11 13.28 -12.90 9.09
N ARG A 12 12.65 -12.16 10.01
CA ARG A 12 11.29 -11.63 9.80
C ARG A 12 11.22 -10.63 8.65
N ALA A 13 12.21 -9.74 8.53
CA ALA A 13 12.27 -8.80 7.42
C ALA A 13 12.49 -9.52 6.08
N ALA A 14 13.33 -10.56 6.05
CA ALA A 14 13.58 -11.41 4.89
C ALA A 14 12.35 -12.24 4.50
N ALA A 15 11.59 -12.74 5.49
CA ALA A 15 10.33 -13.46 5.25
C ALA A 15 9.25 -12.54 4.64
N VAL A 16 9.23 -11.25 5.00
CA VAL A 16 8.33 -10.28 4.36
C VAL A 16 8.70 -10.04 2.90
N SER A 17 9.99 -10.08 2.54
CA SER A 17 10.44 -9.93 1.16
C SER A 17 10.30 -11.20 0.30
N THR A 18 10.13 -12.38 0.90
CA THR A 18 9.84 -13.62 0.16
C THR A 18 8.35 -13.92 0.04
N GLU A 19 7.51 -13.28 0.86
CA GLU A 19 6.06 -13.38 0.72
C GLU A 19 5.65 -12.65 -0.56
N GLN A 20 5.13 -13.38 -1.55
CA GLN A 20 4.79 -12.80 -2.85
C GLN A 20 3.50 -11.98 -2.72
N TRP A 21 3.62 -10.65 -2.80
CA TRP A 21 2.49 -9.71 -2.76
C TRP A 21 2.17 -9.25 -4.19
N PRO A 22 1.05 -9.71 -4.80
CA PRO A 22 0.77 -9.39 -6.20
C PRO A 22 0.70 -7.88 -6.44
N GLY A 23 1.54 -7.38 -7.35
CA GLY A 23 1.61 -5.95 -7.72
C GLY A 23 2.30 -5.02 -6.71
N ILE A 24 2.73 -5.53 -5.55
CA ILE A 24 3.42 -4.74 -4.52
C ILE A 24 4.92 -4.95 -4.67
N ASP A 25 5.60 -3.92 -5.17
CA ASP A 25 7.06 -3.90 -5.39
C ASP A 25 7.85 -3.38 -4.17
N SER A 26 7.17 -2.82 -3.17
CA SER A 26 7.78 -2.12 -2.05
C SER A 26 6.95 -2.22 -0.77
N SER A 27 7.63 -2.36 0.38
CA SER A 27 6.98 -2.32 1.70
C SER A 27 6.22 -1.02 1.96
N PHE A 28 6.66 0.10 1.37
CA PHE A 28 5.92 1.37 1.47
C PHE A 28 4.58 1.28 0.75
N ARG A 29 4.54 0.65 -0.42
CA ARG A 29 3.31 0.43 -1.17
C ARG A 29 2.38 -0.49 -0.39
N LEU A 30 2.89 -1.57 0.19
CA LEU A 30 2.11 -2.44 1.09
C LEU A 30 1.42 -1.63 2.20
N ILE A 31 2.18 -0.80 2.91
CA ILE A 31 1.67 0.01 4.02
C ILE A 31 0.56 0.97 3.54
N VAL A 32 0.79 1.67 2.43
CA VAL A 32 -0.18 2.64 1.90
C VAL A 32 -1.47 1.95 1.44
N VAL A 33 -1.37 0.86 0.68
CA VAL A 33 -2.53 0.12 0.17
C VAL A 33 -3.33 -0.50 1.34
N ALA A 34 -2.65 -1.14 2.29
CA ALA A 34 -3.31 -1.72 3.46
C ALA A 34 -3.94 -0.66 4.38
N ALA A 35 -3.29 0.49 4.57
CA ALA A 35 -3.85 1.60 5.35
C ALA A 35 -5.12 2.17 4.69
N GLN A 36 -5.13 2.28 3.36
CA GLN A 36 -6.30 2.73 2.61
C GLN A 36 -7.46 1.73 2.71
N GLY A 37 -7.19 0.42 2.59
CA GLY A 37 -8.19 -0.64 2.83
C GLY A 37 -8.75 -0.60 4.25
N ASN A 38 -7.90 -0.46 5.27
CA ASN A 38 -8.33 -0.31 6.66
C ASN A 38 -9.27 0.91 6.85
N LYS A 39 -8.94 2.04 6.22
CA LYS A 39 -9.79 3.24 6.24
C LYS A 39 -11.16 2.99 5.61
N GLN A 40 -11.24 2.20 4.54
CA GLN A 40 -12.51 1.81 3.91
C GLN A 40 -13.34 0.93 4.86
N LEU A 41 -12.73 -0.08 5.47
CA LEU A 41 -13.40 -0.99 6.42
C LEU A 41 -13.90 -0.26 7.67
N THR A 42 -13.12 0.69 8.20
CA THR A 42 -13.57 1.54 9.31
C THR A 42 -14.78 2.40 8.94
N ARG A 43 -14.97 2.73 7.66
CA ARG A 43 -16.13 3.45 7.14
C ARG A 43 -17.30 2.53 6.79
N GLY A 44 -17.22 1.24 7.09
CA GLY A 44 -18.28 0.27 6.82
C GLY A 44 -18.26 -0.34 5.42
N ALA A 45 -17.15 -0.23 4.68
CA ALA A 45 -17.00 -0.99 3.45
C ALA A 45 -17.04 -2.50 3.72
N LEU A 46 -17.59 -3.26 2.79
CA LEU A 46 -17.64 -4.71 2.88
C LEU A 46 -16.24 -5.31 2.63
N PRO A 47 -15.76 -6.22 3.49
CA PRO A 47 -14.55 -7.00 3.24
C PRO A 47 -14.65 -7.79 1.93
N ARG A 48 -13.53 -7.88 1.20
CA ARG A 48 -13.36 -8.72 0.00
C ARG A 48 -12.98 -10.16 0.35
N VAL A 49 -12.57 -10.39 1.60
CA VAL A 49 -12.31 -11.72 2.15
C VAL A 49 -13.43 -12.11 3.11
N GLU A 50 -13.70 -13.41 3.20
CA GLU A 50 -14.56 -13.94 4.24
C GLU A 50 -13.91 -13.67 5.61
N ALA A 51 -14.52 -12.76 6.36
CA ALA A 51 -14.04 -12.35 7.66
C ALA A 51 -15.13 -12.64 8.68
N ASP A 52 -14.80 -13.43 9.71
CA ASP A 52 -15.62 -13.48 10.92
C ASP A 52 -15.59 -12.09 11.57
N PRO A 53 -16.73 -11.35 11.60
CA PRO A 53 -16.81 -9.99 12.12
C PRO A 53 -16.38 -9.87 13.58
N ARG A 54 -16.40 -10.98 14.34
CA ARG A 54 -16.05 -11.01 15.76
C ARG A 54 -14.57 -11.32 16.03
N ARG A 55 -13.81 -11.76 15.02
CA ARG A 55 -12.46 -12.30 15.24
C ARG A 55 -11.34 -11.56 14.51
N ARG A 56 -11.63 -10.67 13.57
CA ARG A 56 -10.59 -10.03 12.74
C ARG A 56 -10.63 -8.50 12.82
N ARG A 57 -9.48 -7.91 13.16
CA ARG A 57 -9.28 -6.45 13.11
C ARG A 57 -9.28 -5.99 11.65
N ASN A 58 -9.81 -4.80 11.36
CA ASN A 58 -9.84 -4.22 10.01
C ASN A 58 -8.44 -4.20 9.34
N THR A 59 -7.38 -3.94 10.11
CA THR A 59 -6.00 -3.98 9.61
C THR A 59 -5.58 -5.37 9.14
N SER A 60 -5.99 -6.43 9.85
CA SER A 60 -5.71 -7.81 9.45
C SER A 60 -6.49 -8.21 8.20
N ILE A 61 -7.74 -7.74 8.08
CA ILE A 61 -8.56 -7.94 6.88
C ILE A 61 -7.89 -7.24 5.68
N ALA A 62 -7.56 -5.96 5.81
CA ALA A 62 -6.92 -5.19 4.75
C ALA A 62 -5.59 -5.79 4.29
N LEU A 63 -4.73 -6.24 5.22
CA LEU A 63 -3.48 -6.92 4.87
C LEU A 63 -3.73 -8.22 4.10
N GLU A 64 -4.76 -8.99 4.47
CA GLU A 64 -5.10 -10.20 3.75
C GLU A 64 -5.65 -9.92 2.35
N GLU A 65 -6.48 -8.88 2.19
CA GLU A 65 -6.95 -8.46 0.86
C GLU A 65 -5.76 -8.11 -0.06
N VAL A 66 -4.75 -7.41 0.46
CA VAL A 66 -3.54 -7.08 -0.30
C VAL A 66 -2.70 -8.33 -0.58
N ARG A 67 -2.55 -9.23 0.40
CA ARG A 67 -1.81 -10.49 0.24
C ARG A 67 -2.41 -11.38 -0.84
N ARG A 68 -3.74 -11.44 -0.92
CA ARG A 68 -4.49 -12.21 -1.92
C ARG A 68 -4.62 -11.48 -3.25
N GLY A 69 -4.11 -10.25 -3.40
CA GLY A 69 -4.23 -9.45 -4.62
C GLY A 69 -5.66 -9.00 -4.93
N LEU A 70 -6.54 -8.93 -3.92
CA LEU A 70 -7.95 -8.59 -4.08
C LEU A 70 -8.20 -7.07 -4.11
N VAL A 71 -7.21 -6.27 -3.71
CA VAL A 71 -7.30 -4.81 -3.74
C VAL A 71 -6.75 -4.31 -5.09
N PRO A 72 -7.60 -3.77 -5.98
CA PRO A 72 -7.10 -3.11 -7.17
C PRO A 72 -6.44 -1.80 -6.79
N PHE A 73 -5.23 -1.56 -7.29
CA PHE A 73 -4.56 -0.28 -7.24
C PHE A 73 -3.75 -0.09 -8.53
N THR A 74 -3.49 1.16 -8.87
CA THR A 74 -2.71 1.55 -10.05
C THR A 74 -1.61 2.48 -9.63
N ASP A 75 -0.42 2.26 -10.17
CA ASP A 75 0.64 3.25 -10.11
C ASP A 75 0.24 4.41 -11.00
N ILE A 76 -0.05 5.56 -10.40
CA ILE A 76 -0.24 6.78 -11.18
C ILE A 76 1.13 7.07 -11.79
N PRO A 77 1.30 7.01 -13.13
CA PRO A 77 2.57 7.39 -13.72
C PRO A 77 2.85 8.81 -13.25
N LYS A 78 4.07 9.04 -12.75
CA LYS A 78 4.51 10.38 -12.35
C LYS A 78 4.33 11.27 -13.58
N VAL A 79 3.23 12.03 -13.62
CA VAL A 79 3.06 13.10 -14.59
C VAL A 79 4.26 13.98 -14.31
N ARG A 80 5.28 13.91 -15.18
CA ARG A 80 6.34 14.91 -15.19
C ARG A 80 5.55 16.22 -15.28
N ALA A 81 5.59 17.00 -14.20
CA ALA A 81 4.88 18.26 -14.11
C ALA A 81 5.10 18.96 -15.46
N ARG A 82 3.99 19.28 -16.13
CA ARG A 82 3.99 19.90 -17.46
C ARG A 82 4.98 21.07 -17.45
N GLY A 83 6.17 20.83 -18.00
CA GLY A 83 7.06 21.89 -18.42
C GLY A 83 6.59 22.32 -19.80
N GLY A 84 6.19 23.58 -19.93
CA GLY A 84 6.02 24.26 -21.21
C GLY A 84 4.62 24.22 -21.82
N ALA A 85 3.85 25.27 -21.57
CA ALA A 85 3.04 25.93 -22.59
C ALA A 85 3.11 27.43 -22.30
N GLY A 86 3.93 28.13 -23.09
CA GLY A 86 4.00 29.59 -23.10
C GLY A 86 2.90 30.17 -23.99
N ASP A 87 2.44 31.33 -23.58
CA ASP A 87 1.50 32.27 -24.23
C ASP A 87 1.49 33.45 -23.25
N GLY A 88 1.99 34.66 -23.50
CA GLY A 88 2.01 35.43 -24.73
C GLY A 88 1.41 36.80 -24.42
N SER A 89 2.13 37.67 -23.68
CA SER A 89 1.71 39.06 -23.51
C SER A 89 2.90 39.98 -23.23
N GLU A 90 3.72 40.20 -24.26
CA GLU A 90 4.43 41.47 -24.42
C GLU A 90 3.51 42.32 -25.29
N ALA A 91 2.78 43.23 -24.63
CA ALA A 91 2.00 44.26 -25.28
C ALA A 91 2.79 45.55 -25.19
N ASP A 92 3.37 45.95 -26.33
CA ASP A 92 3.72 47.34 -26.60
C ASP A 92 2.44 48.20 -26.56
N GLU A 93 2.40 49.18 -25.66
CA GLU A 93 1.95 50.56 -25.91
C GLU A 93 2.30 51.47 -24.73
#